data_AF-A0A955SAV1-F1
#
_entry.id   AF-A0A955SAV1-F1
#
_cell.length_a   1.000
_cell.length_b   1.000
_cell.length_c   1.000
_cell.angle_alpha   90.00
_cell.angle_beta   90.00
_cell.angle_gamma   90.00
#
_symmetry.space_group_name_H-M   'P 1'
#
loop_
_entity.id
_entity.type
_entity.pdbx_description
1 polymer ?
#
loop_
_entity_poly.entity_id
_entity_poly.type
_entity_poly.pdbx_seq_one_letter_code
_entity_poly.pdbx_strand_id
1 'polypeptide(L)'
;KPWDPSPPQVVFHADEDDHEELDFYTNAAIKYPYAQDAYFMFPAAYHHFPPEMGNDGLLDSSIAASRDGIQWERPDRSPYISLGLQGEWDSNFIMVGVGLFQHDRKLYQYYSGVDLSHGGTRGKPLEERLRMRQWGWLGAVEQRLDGFFSADSAYTGGWLTTPPIVFEGARLELNIDCSAAGMAYVGIQDAEGQPIPGFTLEDADKIMGNDLARTVTWGGKSDVSSLAGKPVRLHIDSRSTKLFAFQFRDANSE
;
A
#
# COMPACT_ATOMS: atom_id res chain seq x y z
N LYS A 1 -22.87 6.50 -20.47
CA LYS A 1 -22.68 5.36 -21.41
C LYS A 1 -23.65 4.27 -21.00
N PRO A 2 -24.29 3.52 -21.93
CA PRO A 2 -25.07 2.35 -21.54
C PRO A 2 -24.14 1.32 -20.88
N TRP A 3 -24.64 0.64 -19.85
CA TRP A 3 -23.93 -0.41 -19.14
C TRP A 3 -23.72 -1.62 -20.05
N ASP A 4 -22.54 -2.24 -19.98
CA ASP A 4 -22.29 -3.52 -20.65
C ASP A 4 -23.15 -4.60 -19.97
N PRO A 5 -24.04 -5.30 -20.71
CA PRO A 5 -24.88 -6.35 -20.15
C PRO A 5 -24.16 -7.68 -19.91
N SER A 6 -22.87 -7.79 -20.23
CA SER A 6 -22.08 -8.98 -19.94
C SER A 6 -22.06 -9.28 -18.43
N PRO A 7 -22.05 -10.57 -18.02
CA PRO A 7 -21.92 -10.92 -16.61
C PRO A 7 -20.68 -10.27 -16.01
N PRO A 8 -20.78 -9.65 -14.82
CA PRO A 8 -19.64 -9.03 -14.19
C PRO A 8 -18.57 -10.08 -13.90
N GLN A 9 -17.32 -9.77 -14.23
CA GLN A 9 -16.18 -10.56 -13.79
C GLN A 9 -15.94 -10.30 -12.31
N VAL A 10 -15.87 -11.37 -11.51
CA VAL A 10 -15.37 -11.29 -10.14
C VAL A 10 -13.84 -11.16 -10.20
N VAL A 11 -13.32 -10.08 -9.64
CA VAL A 11 -11.87 -9.77 -9.63
C VAL A 11 -11.25 -9.83 -8.24
N PHE A 12 -12.07 -9.91 -7.19
CA PHE A 12 -11.61 -9.92 -5.80
C PHE A 12 -12.62 -10.65 -4.92
N HIS A 13 -12.15 -11.54 -4.06
CA HIS A 13 -12.93 -12.32 -3.10
C HIS A 13 -12.01 -12.82 -1.97
N ALA A 14 -12.61 -13.33 -0.88
CA ALA A 14 -11.87 -14.06 0.14
C ALA A 14 -11.30 -15.37 -0.45
N ASP A 15 -10.09 -15.72 -0.03
CA ASP A 15 -9.32 -16.86 -0.52
C ASP A 15 -9.01 -17.85 0.61
N GLU A 16 -8.28 -18.93 0.30
CA GLU A 16 -7.97 -20.01 1.25
C GLU A 16 -7.10 -19.60 2.46
N ASP A 17 -6.45 -18.44 2.39
CA ASP A 17 -5.65 -17.90 3.49
C ASP A 17 -6.49 -17.05 4.45
N ASP A 18 -7.74 -16.74 4.10
CA ASP A 18 -8.66 -15.99 4.96
C ASP A 18 -9.40 -16.92 5.92
N HIS A 19 -9.82 -16.34 7.06
CA HIS A 19 -10.71 -17.05 7.97
C HIS A 19 -12.06 -17.31 7.30
N GLU A 20 -12.71 -18.44 7.60
CA GLU A 20 -13.98 -18.84 6.98
C GLU A 20 -15.15 -17.87 7.23
N GLU A 21 -15.02 -17.06 8.29
CA GLU A 21 -16.00 -16.03 8.68
C GLU A 21 -15.71 -14.67 8.04
N LEU A 22 -14.67 -14.54 7.20
CA LEU A 22 -14.36 -13.29 6.51
C LEU A 22 -15.09 -13.22 5.16
N ASP A 23 -15.79 -12.12 4.91
CA ASP A 23 -16.07 -11.67 3.55
C ASP A 23 -15.60 -10.23 3.33
N PHE A 24 -15.68 -9.77 2.08
CA PHE A 24 -15.37 -8.40 1.74
C PHE A 24 -16.65 -7.66 1.39
N TYR A 25 -16.88 -6.60 2.16
CA TYR A 25 -17.86 -5.59 1.84
C TYR A 25 -17.22 -4.53 0.93
N THR A 26 -17.75 -3.30 0.84
CA THR A 26 -17.31 -2.25 -0.13
C THR A 26 -15.81 -2.19 -0.41
N ASN A 27 -15.40 -1.82 -1.62
CA ASN A 27 -14.01 -1.94 -2.06
C ASN A 27 -13.14 -0.66 -1.99
N ALA A 28 -13.73 0.54 -2.13
CA ALA A 28 -13.00 1.80 -2.26
C ALA A 28 -11.82 1.78 -3.26
N ALA A 29 -11.94 1.03 -4.36
CA ALA A 29 -10.85 0.86 -5.33
C ALA A 29 -10.51 2.16 -6.07
N ILE A 30 -9.22 2.42 -6.27
CA ILE A 30 -8.69 3.61 -6.94
C ILE A 30 -7.54 3.24 -7.87
N LYS A 31 -7.39 4.01 -8.96
CA LYS A 31 -6.11 4.13 -9.65
C LYS A 31 -5.24 5.11 -8.88
N TYR A 32 -4.07 4.68 -8.42
CA TYR A 32 -3.17 5.52 -7.67
C TYR A 32 -2.59 6.62 -8.57
N PRO A 33 -2.78 7.91 -8.26
CA PRO A 33 -2.42 8.99 -9.19
C PRO A 33 -0.92 9.29 -9.23
N TYR A 34 -0.13 8.77 -8.29
CA TYR A 34 1.29 9.13 -8.12
C TYR A 34 2.27 8.04 -8.57
N ALA A 35 1.78 6.89 -9.07
CA ALA A 35 2.64 5.86 -9.67
C ALA A 35 2.02 5.27 -10.93
N GLN A 36 2.88 4.83 -11.84
CA GLN A 36 2.45 4.15 -13.06
C GLN A 36 1.85 2.77 -12.73
N ASP A 37 0.69 2.48 -13.34
CA ASP A 37 0.04 1.17 -13.31
C ASP A 37 -0.01 0.60 -11.89
N ALA A 38 -0.47 1.44 -10.95
CA ALA A 38 -0.68 1.07 -9.56
C ALA A 38 -2.14 1.34 -9.19
N TYR A 39 -2.79 0.33 -8.65
CA TYR A 39 -4.17 0.38 -8.18
C TYR A 39 -4.21 -0.14 -6.75
N PHE A 40 -5.01 0.51 -5.92
CA PHE A 40 -5.23 0.10 -4.54
C PHE A 40 -6.72 -0.06 -4.28
N MET A 41 -7.06 -1.05 -3.46
CA MET A 41 -8.39 -1.31 -2.96
C MET A 41 -8.31 -1.31 -1.44
N PHE A 42 -9.31 -0.76 -0.78
CA PHE A 42 -9.41 -0.71 0.68
C PHE A 42 -10.72 -1.38 1.10
N PRO A 43 -10.82 -2.71 0.92
CA PRO A 43 -12.07 -3.38 1.14
C PRO A 43 -12.40 -3.39 2.63
N ALA A 44 -13.67 -3.17 2.96
CA ALA A 44 -14.14 -3.37 4.31
C ALA A 44 -14.16 -4.89 4.58
N ALA A 45 -13.20 -5.37 5.37
CA ALA A 45 -13.07 -6.76 5.76
C ALA A 45 -14.11 -7.02 6.85
N TYR A 46 -15.09 -7.85 6.51
CA TYR A 46 -16.26 -8.09 7.35
C TYR A 46 -16.16 -9.46 7.99
N HIS A 47 -15.88 -9.42 9.28
CA HIS A 47 -15.68 -10.58 10.14
C HIS A 47 -17.04 -10.94 10.75
N HIS A 48 -17.68 -11.96 10.20
CA HIS A 48 -19.01 -12.39 10.60
C HIS A 48 -19.00 -12.97 12.02
N PHE A 49 -20.05 -12.65 12.76
CA PHE A 49 -20.38 -13.40 13.95
C PHE A 49 -21.06 -14.73 13.59
N PRO A 50 -21.14 -15.68 14.55
CA PRO A 50 -21.84 -16.94 14.35
C PRO A 50 -23.25 -16.77 13.70
N PRO A 51 -23.66 -17.71 12.82
CA PRO A 51 -24.88 -17.57 12.01
C PRO A 51 -26.17 -17.28 12.79
N GLU A 52 -26.24 -17.66 14.06
CA GLU A 52 -27.39 -17.42 14.94
C GLU A 52 -27.63 -15.92 15.20
N MET A 53 -26.60 -15.08 15.03
CA MET A 53 -26.70 -13.62 15.11
C MET A 53 -27.10 -12.97 13.77
N GLY A 54 -27.31 -13.78 12.73
CA GLY A 54 -27.66 -13.32 11.39
C GLY A 54 -26.49 -12.62 10.69
N ASN A 55 -26.78 -11.74 9.73
CA ASN A 55 -25.76 -10.90 9.09
C ASN A 55 -25.37 -9.77 10.07
N ASP A 56 -24.44 -10.10 10.97
CA ASP A 56 -23.82 -9.22 11.95
C ASP A 56 -22.34 -9.56 12.10
N GLY A 57 -21.55 -8.67 12.66
CA GLY A 57 -20.09 -8.81 12.79
C GLY A 57 -19.39 -7.46 12.78
N LEU A 58 -18.06 -7.52 12.76
CA LEU A 58 -17.18 -6.34 12.83
C LEU A 58 -16.54 -6.06 11.48
N LEU A 59 -16.27 -4.78 11.20
CA LEU A 59 -15.64 -4.36 9.95
C LEU A 59 -14.41 -3.50 10.23
N ASP A 60 -13.24 -3.96 9.83
CA ASP A 60 -12.06 -3.12 9.65
C ASP A 60 -11.78 -2.90 8.15
N SER A 61 -10.77 -2.09 7.83
CA SER A 61 -10.34 -1.95 6.44
C SER A 61 -9.13 -2.84 6.19
N SER A 62 -9.20 -3.69 5.17
CA SER A 62 -8.02 -4.33 4.59
C SER A 62 -7.45 -3.47 3.44
N ILE A 63 -6.39 -3.94 2.79
CA ILE A 63 -5.78 -3.32 1.60
C ILE A 63 -5.41 -4.41 0.59
N ALA A 64 -5.63 -4.14 -0.69
CA ALA A 64 -5.11 -4.94 -1.80
C ALA A 64 -4.45 -4.05 -2.86
N ALA A 65 -3.42 -4.56 -3.52
CA ALA A 65 -2.72 -3.88 -4.60
C ALA A 65 -2.92 -4.60 -5.93
N SER A 66 -2.87 -3.86 -7.02
CA SER A 66 -2.92 -4.41 -8.38
C SER A 66 -2.10 -3.56 -9.35
N ARG A 67 -1.61 -4.21 -10.41
CA ARG A 67 -0.94 -3.54 -11.54
C ARG A 67 -1.87 -3.27 -12.73
N ASP A 68 -2.98 -3.98 -12.83
CA ASP A 68 -3.90 -3.91 -13.98
C ASP A 68 -5.36 -3.59 -13.59
N GLY A 69 -5.66 -3.56 -12.30
CA GLY A 69 -7.01 -3.36 -11.75
C GLY A 69 -7.89 -4.61 -11.81
N ILE A 70 -7.36 -5.76 -12.23
CA ILE A 70 -8.07 -7.02 -12.44
C ILE A 70 -7.49 -8.13 -11.56
N GLN A 71 -6.17 -8.28 -11.50
CA GLN A 71 -5.47 -9.21 -10.62
C GLN A 71 -5.04 -8.46 -9.36
N TRP A 72 -5.55 -8.89 -8.20
CA TRP A 72 -5.34 -8.22 -6.93
C TRP A 72 -4.56 -9.10 -5.96
N GLU A 73 -3.62 -8.50 -5.24
CA GLU A 73 -2.74 -9.16 -4.27
C GLU A 73 -2.89 -8.52 -2.87
N ARG A 74 -2.80 -9.35 -1.83
CA ARG A 74 -2.81 -8.94 -0.42
C ARG A 74 -1.57 -9.48 0.29
N PRO A 75 -0.39 -8.86 0.07
CA PRO A 75 0.85 -9.33 0.68
C PRO A 75 0.87 -9.15 2.21
N ASP A 76 0.04 -8.24 2.73
CA ASP A 76 -0.25 -8.10 4.15
C ASP A 76 -1.77 -8.22 4.35
N ARG A 77 -2.19 -9.06 5.29
CA ARG A 77 -3.59 -9.31 5.64
C ARG A 77 -3.98 -8.65 6.97
N SER A 78 -3.06 -7.92 7.60
CA SER A 78 -3.40 -7.07 8.73
C SER A 78 -4.30 -5.91 8.31
N PRO A 79 -5.07 -5.33 9.23
CA PRO A 79 -5.95 -4.20 8.91
C PRO A 79 -5.13 -2.99 8.47
N TYR A 80 -5.46 -2.43 7.31
CA TYR A 80 -4.94 -1.16 6.83
C TYR A 80 -5.42 0.02 7.70
N ILE A 81 -6.69 0.00 8.10
CA ILE A 81 -7.21 0.84 9.19
C ILE A 81 -7.81 -0.11 10.23
N SER A 82 -7.17 -0.18 11.39
CA SER A 82 -7.64 -0.95 12.53
C SER A 82 -8.83 -0.29 13.19
N LEU A 83 -9.67 -1.09 13.84
CA LEU A 83 -10.72 -0.59 14.74
C LEU A 83 -10.11 0.25 15.88
N GLY A 84 -10.87 1.25 16.32
CA GLY A 84 -10.54 2.02 17.52
C GLY A 84 -10.54 1.18 18.79
N LEU A 85 -10.02 1.74 19.88
CA LEU A 85 -10.10 1.11 21.20
C LEU A 85 -11.56 0.91 21.61
N GLN A 86 -11.84 -0.11 22.42
CA GLN A 86 -13.20 -0.41 22.85
C GLN A 86 -13.92 0.83 23.42
N GLY A 87 -15.08 1.17 22.85
CA GLY A 87 -15.89 2.32 23.24
C GLY A 87 -15.51 3.64 22.54
N GLU A 88 -14.47 3.64 21.71
CA GLU A 88 -14.25 4.70 20.73
C GLU A 88 -15.25 4.60 19.59
N TRP A 89 -15.47 5.72 18.92
CA TRP A 89 -16.53 5.91 17.95
C TRP A 89 -16.39 5.05 16.68
N ASP A 90 -15.24 4.43 16.44
CA ASP A 90 -14.90 3.57 15.31
C ASP A 90 -14.43 2.17 15.76
N SER A 91 -14.85 1.74 16.95
CA SER A 91 -14.36 0.50 17.57
C SER A 91 -14.97 -0.80 17.04
N ASN A 92 -15.97 -0.75 16.15
CA ASN A 92 -16.67 -1.95 15.67
C ASN A 92 -16.87 -2.02 14.15
N PHE A 93 -16.89 -0.88 13.47
CA PHE A 93 -17.22 -0.82 12.05
C PHE A 93 -16.50 0.37 11.44
N ILE A 94 -15.69 0.11 10.42
CA ILE A 94 -14.99 1.10 9.60
C ILE A 94 -15.24 0.79 8.12
N MET A 95 -15.45 1.85 7.33
CA MET A 95 -15.47 1.78 5.87
C MET A 95 -14.68 2.94 5.30
N VAL A 96 -13.76 2.64 4.39
CA VAL A 96 -12.94 3.65 3.72
C VAL A 96 -13.72 4.34 2.59
N GLY A 97 -13.61 5.66 2.52
CA GLY A 97 -14.14 6.45 1.42
C GLY A 97 -13.31 6.31 0.15
N VAL A 98 -13.94 6.47 -1.02
CA VAL A 98 -13.22 6.47 -2.30
C VAL A 98 -12.36 7.72 -2.39
N GLY A 99 -11.09 7.50 -2.74
CA GLY A 99 -10.14 8.57 -3.02
C GLY A 99 -9.08 8.72 -1.94
N LEU A 100 -8.03 9.42 -2.34
CA LEU A 100 -6.93 9.85 -1.49
C LEU A 100 -6.47 11.21 -2.01
N PHE A 101 -5.85 11.99 -1.15
CA PHE A 101 -5.22 13.21 -1.58
C PHE A 101 -3.87 13.37 -0.90
N GLN A 102 -2.90 13.81 -1.67
CA GLN A 102 -1.62 14.22 -1.16
C GLN A 102 -1.71 15.66 -0.63
N HIS A 103 -1.15 15.87 0.56
CA HIS A 103 -0.81 17.20 1.06
C HIS A 103 0.61 17.13 1.64
N ASP A 104 1.49 17.97 1.11
CA ASP A 104 2.93 17.93 1.35
C ASP A 104 3.53 16.52 1.09
N ARG A 105 4.14 15.93 2.12
CA ARG A 105 4.87 14.66 2.11
C ARG A 105 4.01 13.48 2.58
N LYS A 106 2.68 13.64 2.61
CA LYS A 106 1.73 12.72 3.24
C LYS A 106 0.53 12.47 2.33
N LEU A 107 -0.07 11.29 2.49
CA LEU A 107 -1.35 10.93 1.93
C LEU A 107 -2.39 10.94 3.02
N TYR A 108 -3.56 11.48 2.68
CA TYR A 108 -4.73 11.49 3.54
C TYR A 108 -5.86 10.69 2.90
N GLN A 109 -6.57 9.97 3.75
CA GLN A 109 -7.74 9.19 3.34
C GLN A 109 -8.82 9.29 4.41
N TYR A 110 -10.06 9.47 3.96
CA TYR A 110 -11.21 9.56 4.84
C TYR A 110 -11.88 8.20 5.01
N TYR A 111 -12.38 7.94 6.21
CA TYR A 111 -13.18 6.75 6.52
C TYR A 111 -14.37 7.14 7.39
N SER A 112 -15.44 6.36 7.32
CA SER A 112 -16.55 6.44 8.27
C SER A 112 -16.43 5.35 9.32
N GLY A 113 -16.80 5.65 10.56
CA GLY A 113 -16.80 4.68 11.65
C GLY A 113 -18.01 4.79 12.59
N VAL A 114 -18.38 3.66 13.19
CA VAL A 114 -19.36 3.55 14.29
C VAL A 114 -18.89 2.52 15.35
N ASP A 115 -19.39 2.69 16.57
CA ASP A 115 -19.21 1.80 17.73
C ASP A 115 -20.30 0.71 17.82
N LEU A 116 -20.92 0.39 16.67
CA LEU A 116 -21.95 -0.64 16.54
C LEU A 116 -21.49 -1.67 15.52
N SER A 117 -21.78 -2.95 15.77
CA SER A 117 -21.60 -4.01 14.78
C SER A 117 -22.51 -3.80 13.58
N HIS A 118 -22.21 -4.45 12.44
CA HIS A 118 -22.95 -4.30 11.18
C HIS A 118 -24.47 -4.51 11.33
N GLY A 119 -24.86 -5.49 12.15
CA GLY A 119 -26.23 -5.88 12.46
C GLY A 119 -26.75 -5.35 13.81
N GLY A 120 -25.96 -4.60 14.58
CA GLY A 120 -26.24 -4.23 15.98
C GLY A 120 -27.52 -3.43 16.24
N THR A 121 -28.19 -2.98 15.19
CA THR A 121 -29.50 -2.31 15.26
C THR A 121 -30.69 -3.19 14.87
N ARG A 122 -30.49 -4.35 14.22
CA ARG A 122 -31.55 -5.15 13.59
C ARG A 122 -32.56 -5.75 14.57
N GLY A 123 -32.11 -6.11 15.77
CA GLY A 123 -32.98 -6.64 16.83
C GLY A 123 -33.78 -5.59 17.60
N LYS A 124 -33.58 -4.30 17.30
CA LYS A 124 -34.14 -3.19 18.11
C LYS A 124 -35.46 -2.67 17.52
N PRO A 125 -36.45 -2.31 18.36
CA PRO A 125 -37.67 -1.65 17.92
C PRO A 125 -37.36 -0.39 17.10
N LEU A 126 -38.24 -0.02 16.17
CA LEU A 126 -38.04 1.16 15.33
C LEU A 126 -37.84 2.44 16.15
N GLU A 127 -38.61 2.62 17.23
CA GLU A 127 -38.50 3.79 18.10
C GLU A 127 -37.11 3.92 18.75
N GLU A 128 -36.51 2.79 19.16
CA GLU A 128 -35.16 2.76 19.71
C GLU A 128 -34.13 3.08 18.62
N ARG A 129 -34.25 2.44 17.44
CA ARG A 129 -33.37 2.70 16.29
C ARG A 129 -33.38 4.17 15.86
N LEU A 130 -34.54 4.82 15.89
CA LEU A 130 -34.66 6.25 15.54
C LEU A 130 -33.96 7.16 16.55
N ARG A 131 -33.90 6.77 17.83
CA ARG A 131 -33.14 7.49 18.88
C ARG A 131 -31.65 7.19 18.83
N MET A 132 -31.27 6.03 18.28
CA MET A 132 -29.89 5.58 18.12
C MET A 132 -29.21 6.10 16.85
N ARG A 133 -29.88 6.89 16.00
CA ARG A 133 -29.28 7.43 14.75
C ARG A 133 -28.10 8.37 15.05
N GLN A 134 -26.95 7.81 15.36
CA GLN A 134 -25.64 8.41 15.18
C GLN A 134 -25.25 8.12 13.73
N TRP A 135 -24.95 9.16 12.96
CA TRP A 135 -24.77 9.07 11.50
C TRP A 135 -23.43 8.45 11.09
N GLY A 136 -22.74 7.78 12.03
CA GLY A 136 -21.30 7.58 11.94
C GLY A 136 -20.54 8.90 12.09
N TRP A 137 -19.26 8.77 12.38
CA TRP A 137 -18.33 9.89 12.35
C TRP A 137 -17.40 9.72 11.15
N LEU A 138 -16.88 10.85 10.66
CA LEU A 138 -15.88 10.87 9.61
C LEU A 138 -14.49 11.04 10.25
N GLY A 139 -13.63 10.05 10.06
CA GLY A 139 -12.22 10.12 10.40
C GLY A 139 -11.36 10.39 9.19
N ALA A 140 -10.11 10.80 9.46
CA ALA A 140 -9.06 10.90 8.46
C ALA A 140 -7.83 10.18 8.97
N VAL A 141 -7.29 9.27 8.18
CA VAL A 141 -5.97 8.68 8.40
C VAL A 141 -4.93 9.41 7.56
N GLU A 142 -3.73 9.47 8.10
CA GLU A 142 -2.56 10.02 7.44
C GLU A 142 -1.52 8.91 7.30
N GLN A 143 -0.90 8.83 6.13
CA GLN A 143 0.23 7.95 5.92
C GLN A 143 1.33 8.62 5.09
N ARG A 144 2.47 7.94 5.03
CA ARG A 144 3.60 8.30 4.18
C ARG A 144 3.19 8.25 2.70
N LEU A 145 3.67 9.20 1.89
CA LEU A 145 3.55 9.11 0.44
C LEU A 145 4.15 7.79 -0.06
N ASP A 146 3.44 7.08 -0.94
CA ASP A 146 3.76 5.73 -1.44
C ASP A 146 3.98 4.66 -0.35
N GLY A 147 3.48 4.89 0.87
CA GLY A 147 3.78 4.10 2.06
C GLY A 147 2.93 2.84 2.27
N PHE A 148 2.17 2.38 1.27
CA PHE A 148 1.18 1.31 1.43
C PHE A 148 1.78 -0.04 1.82
N PHE A 149 2.91 -0.39 1.19
CA PHE A 149 3.66 -1.61 1.47
C PHE A 149 5.16 -1.30 1.46
N SER A 150 5.94 -2.11 2.16
CA SER A 150 7.39 -2.02 2.12
C SER A 150 8.05 -3.38 1.99
N ALA A 151 9.16 -3.43 1.26
CA ALA A 151 10.11 -4.52 1.33
C ALA A 151 11.02 -4.28 2.53
N ASP A 152 10.83 -5.08 3.58
CA ASP A 152 11.53 -4.93 4.85
C ASP A 152 12.78 -5.81 4.89
N SER A 153 13.91 -5.21 5.24
CA SER A 153 15.14 -5.94 5.56
C SER A 153 15.37 -5.97 7.06
N ALA A 154 15.62 -7.18 7.58
CA ALA A 154 15.88 -7.43 8.99
C ALA A 154 17.12 -6.65 9.49
N TYR A 155 17.25 -6.53 10.81
CA TYR A 155 18.42 -5.90 11.43
C TYR A 155 19.76 -6.56 11.02
N THR A 156 19.73 -7.87 10.77
CA THR A 156 20.88 -8.68 10.34
C THR A 156 21.24 -8.50 8.86
N GLY A 157 20.38 -7.86 8.08
CA GLY A 157 20.56 -7.70 6.64
C GLY A 157 19.62 -8.55 5.80
N GLY A 158 19.59 -8.22 4.51
CA GLY A 158 18.77 -8.83 3.49
C GLY A 158 18.97 -8.09 2.17
N TRP A 159 18.49 -8.69 1.09
CA TRP A 159 18.60 -8.09 -0.23
C TRP A 159 17.34 -8.35 -1.05
N LEU A 160 17.16 -7.52 -2.07
CA LEU A 160 16.07 -7.56 -3.03
C LEU A 160 16.65 -7.35 -4.42
N THR A 161 16.17 -8.10 -5.41
CA THR A 161 16.45 -7.82 -6.82
C THR A 161 15.13 -7.67 -7.57
N THR A 162 14.96 -6.59 -8.32
CA THR A 162 13.76 -6.39 -9.12
C THR A 162 13.71 -7.36 -10.31
N PRO A 163 12.52 -7.61 -10.87
CA PRO A 163 12.42 -8.02 -12.27
C PRO A 163 13.14 -7.03 -13.20
N PRO A 164 13.45 -7.40 -14.46
CA PRO A 164 13.95 -6.44 -15.42
C PRO A 164 12.96 -5.30 -15.61
N ILE A 165 13.46 -4.07 -15.52
CA ILE A 165 12.71 -2.84 -15.71
C ILE A 165 13.34 -2.04 -16.84
N VAL A 166 12.51 -1.46 -17.69
CA VAL A 166 12.91 -0.46 -18.69
C VAL A 166 12.38 0.87 -18.20
N PHE A 167 13.22 1.89 -18.22
CA PHE A 167 12.89 3.19 -17.63
C PHE A 167 13.29 4.35 -18.55
N GLU A 168 12.67 5.50 -18.29
CA GLU A 168 13.07 6.82 -18.76
C GLU A 168 13.57 7.65 -17.57
N GLY A 169 14.45 8.62 -17.84
CA GLY A 169 15.04 9.49 -16.81
C GLY A 169 16.56 9.33 -16.68
N ALA A 170 17.13 10.12 -15.76
CA ALA A 170 18.56 10.28 -15.58
C ALA A 170 19.03 10.06 -14.13
N ARG A 171 18.14 9.93 -13.14
CA ARG A 171 18.50 9.61 -11.76
C ARG A 171 17.53 8.61 -11.15
N LEU A 172 18.03 7.79 -10.23
CA LEU A 172 17.22 6.87 -9.43
C LEU A 172 16.94 7.49 -8.05
N GLU A 173 15.67 7.47 -7.64
CA GLU A 173 15.24 7.89 -6.31
C GLU A 173 14.52 6.76 -5.60
N LEU A 174 14.75 6.66 -4.28
CA LEU A 174 14.08 5.71 -3.40
C LEU A 174 13.21 6.42 -2.38
N ASN A 175 12.03 5.89 -2.17
CA ASN A 175 11.25 6.11 -0.97
C ASN A 175 11.62 5.04 0.06
N ILE A 176 12.40 5.43 1.07
CA ILE A 176 13.10 4.50 1.96
C ILE A 176 13.14 5.02 3.40
N ASP A 177 13.05 4.11 4.36
CA ASP A 177 13.27 4.37 5.78
C ASP A 177 14.32 3.41 6.32
N CYS A 178 15.54 3.91 6.48
CA CYS A 178 16.59 3.26 7.24
C CYS A 178 16.48 3.72 8.69
N SER A 179 16.31 2.76 9.61
CA SER A 179 16.34 3.04 11.05
C SER A 179 17.65 3.71 11.49
N ALA A 180 17.78 4.12 12.76
CA ALA A 180 18.99 4.77 13.27
C ALA A 180 20.30 4.00 13.01
N ALA A 181 20.24 2.66 12.91
CA ALA A 181 21.38 1.80 12.56
C ALA A 181 21.27 1.18 11.16
N GLY A 182 20.21 1.50 10.42
CA GLY A 182 19.90 0.95 9.12
C GLY A 182 20.75 1.54 8.00
N MET A 183 20.86 0.79 6.91
CA MET A 183 21.58 1.23 5.72
C MET A 183 21.13 0.44 4.50
N ALA A 184 21.31 1.04 3.33
CA ALA A 184 21.13 0.38 2.04
C ALA A 184 22.23 0.78 1.05
N TYR A 185 22.50 -0.10 0.11
CA TYR A 185 23.31 0.11 -1.08
C TYR A 185 22.53 -0.41 -2.28
N VAL A 186 22.69 0.24 -3.43
CA VAL A 186 21.98 -0.14 -4.66
C VAL A 186 23.00 -0.38 -5.77
N GLY A 187 23.02 -1.59 -6.28
CA GLY A 187 23.67 -1.93 -7.53
C GLY A 187 22.67 -1.97 -8.68
N ILE A 188 23.14 -1.71 -9.89
CA ILE A 188 22.37 -1.93 -11.13
C ILE A 188 23.01 -3.08 -11.89
N GLN A 189 22.18 -4.05 -12.27
CA GLN A 189 22.56 -5.20 -13.08
C GLN A 189 21.93 -5.10 -14.48
N ASP A 190 22.52 -5.77 -15.45
CA ASP A 190 21.88 -6.00 -16.75
C ASP A 190 20.71 -7.00 -16.65
N ALA A 191 20.07 -7.30 -17.78
CA ALA A 191 18.91 -8.20 -17.82
C ALA A 191 19.26 -9.63 -17.34
N GLU A 192 20.51 -10.05 -17.60
CA GLU A 192 21.12 -11.33 -17.24
C GLU A 192 21.59 -11.39 -15.78
N GLY A 193 21.53 -10.27 -15.04
CA GLY A 193 21.92 -10.18 -13.64
C GLY A 193 23.40 -9.90 -13.41
N GLN A 194 24.17 -9.53 -14.44
CA GLN A 194 25.56 -9.13 -14.27
C GLN A 194 25.65 -7.68 -13.78
N PRO A 195 26.46 -7.41 -12.74
CA PRO A 195 26.69 -6.03 -12.28
C PRO A 195 27.25 -5.13 -13.38
N ILE A 196 26.68 -3.94 -13.53
CA ILE A 196 27.16 -2.95 -14.52
C ILE A 196 28.29 -2.13 -13.89
N PRO A 197 29.50 -2.09 -14.51
CA PRO A 197 30.62 -1.31 -13.98
C PRO A 197 30.28 0.18 -13.81
N GLY A 198 30.65 0.75 -12.67
CA GLY A 198 30.31 2.13 -12.29
C GLY A 198 28.95 2.26 -11.59
N PHE A 199 28.17 1.17 -11.52
CA PHE A 199 26.90 1.08 -10.82
C PHE A 199 26.83 -0.19 -9.94
N THR A 200 27.97 -0.75 -9.53
CA THR A 200 27.98 -1.95 -8.67
C THR A 200 27.66 -1.61 -7.21
N LEU A 201 27.47 -2.61 -6.36
CA LEU A 201 27.31 -2.38 -4.92
C LEU A 201 28.56 -1.78 -4.27
N GLU A 202 29.75 -2.15 -4.76
CA GLU A 202 31.03 -1.62 -4.29
C GLU A 202 31.23 -0.15 -4.69
N ASP A 203 30.67 0.24 -5.84
CA ASP A 203 30.67 1.63 -6.31
C ASP A 203 29.60 2.48 -5.60
N ALA A 204 28.58 1.85 -5.01
CA ALA A 204 27.41 2.52 -4.44
C ALA A 204 27.71 3.25 -3.14
N ASP A 205 27.21 4.48 -3.01
CA ASP A 205 27.30 5.23 -1.77
C ASP A 205 26.25 4.73 -0.76
N LYS A 206 26.64 4.75 0.51
CA LYS A 206 25.78 4.30 1.60
C LYS A 206 24.56 5.20 1.76
N ILE A 207 23.37 4.61 1.73
CA ILE A 207 22.10 5.27 2.02
C ILE A 207 21.75 5.09 3.50
N MET A 208 21.41 6.18 4.18
CA MET A 208 20.93 6.19 5.56
C MET A 208 19.79 7.20 5.72
N GLY A 209 19.03 7.06 6.81
CA GLY A 209 17.92 7.94 7.18
C GLY A 209 16.59 7.60 6.52
N ASN A 210 15.60 8.45 6.78
CA ASN A 210 14.23 8.32 6.33
C ASN A 210 13.91 9.42 5.30
N ASP A 211 13.67 9.04 4.05
CA ASP A 211 13.42 9.98 2.95
C ASP A 211 12.44 9.43 1.90
N LEU A 212 11.60 10.30 1.36
CA LEU A 212 10.62 9.95 0.32
C LEU A 212 11.24 9.89 -1.08
N ALA A 213 12.36 10.58 -1.28
CA ALA A 213 13.00 10.73 -2.58
C ALA A 213 14.53 10.79 -2.44
N ARG A 214 15.12 9.78 -1.80
CA ARG A 214 16.58 9.66 -1.67
C ARG A 214 17.19 9.37 -3.04
N THR A 215 17.94 10.32 -3.59
CA THR A 215 18.76 10.07 -4.78
C THR A 215 19.85 9.04 -4.47
N VAL A 216 19.94 8.02 -5.31
CA VAL A 216 20.99 7.00 -5.26
C VAL A 216 22.23 7.54 -5.98
N THR A 217 23.41 7.31 -5.40
CA THR A 217 24.69 7.72 -5.97
C THR A 217 25.73 6.60 -5.94
N TRP A 218 26.65 6.66 -6.90
CA TRP A 218 27.82 5.79 -7.02
C TRP A 218 29.07 6.64 -7.12
N GLY A 219 29.91 6.62 -6.08
CA GLY A 219 31.07 7.51 -5.95
C GLY A 219 30.72 9.00 -6.11
N GLY A 220 29.57 9.42 -5.57
CA GLY A 220 29.03 10.78 -5.65
C GLY A 220 28.32 11.14 -6.95
N LYS A 221 28.18 10.21 -7.91
CA LYS A 221 27.49 10.43 -9.19
C LYS A 221 26.09 9.82 -9.16
N SER A 222 25.09 10.52 -9.69
CA SER A 222 23.68 10.05 -9.73
C SER A 222 23.17 9.74 -11.15
N ASP A 223 23.96 10.04 -12.19
CA ASP A 223 23.50 9.94 -13.57
C ASP A 223 23.43 8.48 -14.05
N VAL A 224 22.22 8.04 -14.37
CA VAL A 224 21.91 6.72 -14.95
C VAL A 224 21.37 6.82 -16.38
N SER A 225 21.40 8.00 -17.01
CA SER A 225 20.85 8.23 -18.35
C SER A 225 21.42 7.32 -19.43
N SER A 226 22.69 6.89 -19.28
CA SER A 226 23.33 5.92 -20.19
C SER A 226 22.67 4.52 -20.20
N LEU A 227 21.85 4.22 -19.19
CA LEU A 227 21.11 2.96 -19.04
C LEU A 227 19.63 3.09 -19.44
N ALA A 228 19.13 4.31 -19.68
CA ALA A 228 17.74 4.54 -20.06
C ALA A 228 17.37 3.78 -21.34
N GLY A 229 16.15 3.26 -21.39
CA GLY A 229 15.65 2.42 -22.49
C GLY A 229 16.24 1.01 -22.58
N LYS A 230 17.16 0.63 -21.69
CA LYS A 230 17.70 -0.73 -21.60
C LYS A 230 17.04 -1.48 -20.43
N PRO A 231 16.78 -2.79 -20.56
CA PRO A 231 16.33 -3.59 -19.43
C PRO A 231 17.45 -3.71 -18.40
N VAL A 232 17.17 -3.28 -17.17
CA VAL A 232 18.09 -3.37 -16.03
C VAL A 232 17.38 -3.98 -14.83
N ARG A 233 18.14 -4.44 -13.83
CA ARG A 233 17.61 -4.85 -12.53
C ARG A 233 18.24 -3.99 -11.44
N LEU A 234 17.45 -3.59 -10.45
CA LEU A 234 17.98 -2.98 -9.24
C LEU A 234 18.25 -4.09 -8.22
N HIS A 235 19.49 -4.18 -7.75
CA HIS A 235 19.88 -5.05 -6.65
C HIS A 235 20.16 -4.20 -5.41
N ILE A 236 19.35 -4.37 -4.37
CA ILE A 236 19.36 -3.54 -3.18
C ILE A 236 19.80 -4.42 -2.02
N ASP A 237 20.98 -4.15 -1.48
CA ASP A 237 21.49 -4.78 -0.27
C ASP A 237 21.25 -3.84 0.92
N SER A 238 20.59 -4.32 1.97
CA SER A 238 20.17 -3.43 3.06
C SER A 238 19.98 -4.15 4.39
N ARG A 239 19.91 -3.39 5.48
CA ARG A 239 19.59 -3.90 6.82
C ARG A 239 18.83 -2.86 7.62
N SER A 240 17.89 -3.31 8.44
CA SER A 240 17.03 -2.45 9.27
C SER A 240 16.41 -1.31 8.44
N THR A 241 15.82 -1.70 7.32
CA THR A 241 15.36 -0.79 6.26
C THR A 241 13.98 -1.22 5.80
N LYS A 242 13.11 -0.24 5.54
CA LYS A 242 11.87 -0.38 4.78
C LYS A 242 12.04 0.32 3.43
N LEU A 243 11.93 -0.40 2.32
CA LEU A 243 11.87 0.19 0.98
C LEU A 243 10.41 0.22 0.52
N PHE A 244 9.86 1.41 0.32
CA PHE A 244 8.45 1.59 -0.06
C PHE A 244 8.27 1.66 -1.57
N ALA A 245 9.09 2.46 -2.25
CA ALA A 245 8.99 2.68 -3.69
C ALA A 245 10.33 3.12 -4.28
N PHE A 246 10.44 3.05 -5.59
CA PHE A 246 11.53 3.65 -6.35
C PHE A 246 10.98 4.24 -7.65
N GLN A 247 11.68 5.23 -8.19
CA GLN A 247 11.34 5.86 -9.47
C GLN A 247 12.60 6.37 -10.16
N PHE A 248 12.56 6.39 -11.49
CA PHE A 248 13.54 7.11 -12.29
C PHE A 248 12.98 8.48 -12.66
N ARG A 249 13.82 9.50 -12.59
CA ARG A 249 13.45 10.89 -12.80
C ARG A 249 14.38 11.60 -13.77
N ASP A 250 13.85 12.54 -14.54
CA ASP A 250 14.67 13.46 -15.34
C ASP A 250 15.53 14.34 -14.44
N ALA A 251 16.71 14.74 -14.93
CA ALA A 251 17.70 15.50 -14.16
C ALA A 251 17.14 16.77 -13.48
N ASN A 252 16.13 17.41 -14.06
CA ASN A 252 15.56 18.70 -13.60
C ASN A 252 14.13 18.61 -13.05
N SER A 253 13.61 17.42 -12.79
CA SER A 253 12.28 17.29 -12.18
C SER A 253 12.34 17.60 -10.68
N GLU A 254 11.44 18.46 -10.20
CA GLU A 254 11.21 18.74 -8.77
C GLU A 254 10.38 17.63 -8.09
#